data_AF-A0A1S9A4T0-F1
#
_entry.id   AF-A0A1S9A4T0-F1
#
_cell.length_a   1.000
_cell.length_b   1.000
_cell.length_c   1.000
_cell.angle_alpha   90.00
_cell.angle_beta   90.00
_cell.angle_gamma   90.00
#
_symmetry.space_group_name_H-M   'P 1'
#
loop_
_entity.id
_entity.type
_entity.pdbx_description
1 polymer ?
#
loop_
_entity_poly.entity_id
_entity_poly.type
_entity_poly.pdbx_seq_one_letter_code
_entity_poly.pdbx_strand_id
1 'polypeptide(L)'
;MKKQFLLFIVVCCLFSTAYSLESTTLNSGSIVNTWIWQKSIGGGSNPYLATPKTIGFTKKVVFTPDGRVITYKNNIEIRNSAYQMEKGSSFFDQSENDLITFEGKTYIIESLDNQNLTIVSNNQDATRTIFKR
;
A
#
# COMPACT_ATOMS: atom_id res chain seq x y z
N MET A 1 -24.62 13.07 -60.31
CA MET A 1 -25.08 14.20 -59.46
C MET A 1 -26.12 13.62 -58.49
N LYS A 2 -26.08 13.64 -57.15
CA LYS A 2 -25.34 14.36 -56.10
C LYS A 2 -25.12 13.32 -54.96
N LYS A 3 -23.87 13.06 -54.53
CA LYS A 3 -23.25 13.58 -53.28
C LYS A 3 -24.17 13.40 -52.05
N GLN A 4 -23.88 12.39 -51.21
CA GLN A 4 -23.15 12.58 -49.95
C GLN A 4 -23.76 13.68 -49.09
N PHE A 5 -24.66 13.31 -48.17
CA PHE A 5 -24.75 13.91 -46.83
C PHE A 5 -25.85 13.21 -46.06
N LEU A 6 -25.48 12.47 -45.03
CA LEU A 6 -26.21 12.19 -43.79
C LEU A 6 -25.36 11.12 -43.09
N LEU A 7 -24.21 11.55 -42.57
CA LEU A 7 -24.06 11.79 -41.12
C LEU A 7 -24.26 10.47 -40.37
N PHE A 8 -23.24 9.63 -40.22
CA PHE A 8 -22.02 9.89 -39.43
C PHE A 8 -22.33 10.18 -37.95
N ILE A 9 -23.23 9.43 -37.32
CA ILE A 9 -23.26 9.25 -35.86
C ILE A 9 -23.79 7.84 -35.60
N VAL A 10 -22.92 6.88 -35.31
CA VAL A 10 -22.99 5.83 -34.25
C VAL A 10 -21.76 4.91 -34.47
N VAL A 11 -20.57 5.50 -34.46
CA VAL A 11 -19.30 4.78 -34.24
C VAL A 11 -18.67 5.54 -33.10
N CYS A 12 -18.78 5.03 -31.86
CA CYS A 12 -17.92 5.40 -30.73
C CYS A 12 -18.25 4.71 -29.39
N CYS A 13 -19.24 3.81 -29.28
CA CYS A 13 -19.65 3.30 -27.97
C CYS A 13 -19.43 1.80 -27.79
N LEU A 14 -18.22 1.28 -28.03
CA LEU A 14 -17.85 -0.08 -27.59
C LEU A 14 -16.36 -0.17 -27.21
N PHE A 15 -15.88 0.71 -26.34
CA PHE A 15 -14.68 0.44 -25.55
C PHE A 15 -14.90 0.89 -24.11
N SER A 16 -15.89 0.28 -23.45
CA SER A 16 -15.85 0.15 -21.99
C SER A 16 -15.24 -1.20 -21.68
N THR A 17 -13.91 -1.32 -21.83
CA THR A 17 -13.18 -2.25 -20.97
C THR A 17 -13.27 -1.66 -19.57
N ALA A 18 -14.36 -1.97 -18.87
CA ALA A 18 -14.33 -1.91 -17.43
C ALA A 18 -13.28 -2.94 -17.03
N TYR A 19 -12.05 -2.49 -16.80
CA TYR A 19 -11.14 -3.22 -15.95
C TYR A 19 -11.85 -3.24 -14.60
N SER A 20 -12.64 -4.29 -14.35
CA SER A 20 -12.72 -4.77 -12.98
C SER A 20 -11.28 -5.11 -12.66
N LEU A 21 -10.63 -4.22 -11.93
CA LEU A 21 -9.46 -4.56 -11.14
C LEU A 21 -10.01 -5.60 -10.16
N GLU A 22 -10.11 -6.83 -10.64
CA GLU A 22 -10.30 -8.01 -9.84
C GLU A 22 -9.00 -8.07 -9.06
N SER A 23 -8.97 -7.31 -7.97
CA SER A 23 -7.85 -7.23 -7.07
C SER A 23 -7.69 -8.66 -6.60
N THR A 24 -6.72 -9.33 -7.20
CA THR A 24 -6.27 -10.67 -6.84
C THR A 24 -6.36 -10.73 -5.34
N THR A 25 -7.26 -11.58 -4.85
CA THR A 25 -7.50 -11.81 -3.44
C THR A 25 -6.26 -12.49 -2.84
N LEU A 26 -5.16 -11.76 -2.79
CA LEU A 26 -3.95 -12.09 -2.05
C LEU A 26 -4.30 -11.89 -0.59
N ASN A 27 -4.99 -12.87 -0.02
CA ASN A 27 -5.13 -13.05 1.42
C ASN A 27 -5.43 -11.75 2.19
N SER A 28 -6.26 -10.87 1.63
CA SER A 28 -6.48 -9.51 2.12
C SER A 28 -7.05 -9.52 3.54
N GLY A 29 -7.74 -10.59 3.92
CA GLY A 29 -8.20 -10.83 5.29
C GLY A 29 -7.06 -10.91 6.32
N SER A 30 -5.82 -11.21 5.92
CA SER A 30 -4.67 -11.27 6.84
C SER A 30 -4.16 -9.88 7.22
N ILE A 31 -4.12 -8.92 6.28
CA ILE A 31 -3.59 -7.57 6.57
C ILE A 31 -4.63 -6.63 7.16
N VAL A 32 -5.92 -6.87 6.86
CA VAL A 32 -7.04 -6.08 7.38
C VAL A 32 -7.07 -6.16 8.91
N ASN A 33 -6.62 -5.10 9.55
CA ASN A 33 -6.60 -4.95 11.00
C ASN A 33 -6.18 -3.55 11.43
N THR A 34 -6.18 -3.33 12.74
CA THR A 34 -5.43 -2.24 13.37
C THR A 34 -4.02 -2.71 13.69
N TRP A 35 -3.03 -1.92 13.28
CA TRP A 35 -1.61 -2.19 13.49
C TRP A 35 -0.98 -1.04 14.24
N ILE A 36 -0.53 -1.32 15.46
CA ILE A 36 0.10 -0.36 16.37
C ILE A 36 1.60 -0.39 16.13
N TRP A 37 2.15 0.76 15.73
CA TRP A 37 3.57 0.89 15.46
C TRP A 37 4.39 0.73 16.73
N GLN A 38 5.35 -0.19 16.69
CA GLN A 38 6.27 -0.45 17.80
C GLN A 38 7.58 0.30 17.62
N LYS A 39 8.16 0.18 16.42
CA LYS A 39 9.45 0.81 16.08
C LYS A 39 9.68 0.88 14.58
N SER A 40 10.57 1.78 14.18
CA SER A 40 11.18 1.80 12.85
C SER A 40 12.69 1.77 12.97
N ILE A 41 13.32 1.03 12.07
CA ILE A 41 14.77 0.84 12.00
C ILE A 41 15.21 1.33 10.61
N GLY A 42 16.11 2.31 10.57
CA GLY A 42 16.69 2.79 9.32
C GLY A 42 17.58 1.73 8.66
N GLY A 43 17.66 1.75 7.33
CA GLY A 43 18.55 0.85 6.58
C GLY A 43 20.03 1.17 6.76
N GLY A 44 20.89 0.38 6.11
CA GLY A 44 22.34 0.48 6.28
C GLY A 44 22.94 1.84 5.89
N SER A 45 22.32 2.55 4.96
CA SER A 45 22.76 3.89 4.50
C SER A 45 22.41 5.02 5.48
N ASN A 46 21.39 4.83 6.32
CA ASN A 46 20.93 5.82 7.30
C ASN A 46 20.38 5.11 8.54
N PRO A 47 21.25 4.56 9.41
CA PRO A 47 20.82 3.78 10.55
C PRO A 47 20.21 4.67 11.63
N TYR A 48 19.01 4.32 12.09
CA TYR A 48 18.37 4.93 13.25
C TYR A 48 17.40 3.96 13.92
N LEU A 49 17.00 4.28 15.14
CA LEU A 49 15.92 3.59 15.84
C LEU A 49 14.88 4.60 16.33
N ALA A 50 13.68 4.53 15.74
CA ALA A 50 12.53 5.30 16.18
C ALA A 50 11.57 4.39 16.95
N THR A 51 11.10 4.85 18.10
CA THR A 51 10.08 4.21 18.96
C THR A 51 9.13 5.31 19.43
N PRO A 52 7.91 4.99 19.91
CA PRO A 52 7.03 5.99 20.48
C PRO A 52 7.70 6.85 21.56
N LYS A 53 8.56 6.23 22.37
CA LYS A 53 9.34 6.92 23.42
C LYS A 53 10.36 7.90 22.84
N THR A 54 11.10 7.52 21.80
CA THR A 54 12.17 8.38 21.26
C THR A 54 11.63 9.50 20.39
N ILE A 55 10.50 9.32 19.71
CA ILE A 55 9.91 10.35 18.86
C ILE A 55 8.82 11.19 19.56
N GLY A 56 8.35 10.77 20.73
CA GLY A 56 7.37 11.49 21.54
C GLY A 56 5.92 11.39 21.05
N PHE A 57 5.59 10.39 20.22
CA PHE A 57 4.22 10.18 19.75
C PHE A 57 3.95 8.73 19.33
N THR A 58 2.68 8.33 19.36
CA THR A 58 2.23 7.01 18.90
C THR A 58 1.77 7.07 17.45
N LYS A 59 1.92 5.96 16.73
CA LYS A 59 1.36 5.77 15.38
C LYS A 59 0.56 4.47 15.36
N LYS A 60 -0.54 4.45 14.61
CA LYS A 60 -1.19 3.22 14.18
C LYS A 60 -1.69 3.37 12.75
N VAL A 61 -1.79 2.25 12.04
CA VAL A 61 -2.44 2.19 10.73
C VAL A 61 -3.58 1.19 10.80
N VAL A 62 -4.68 1.47 10.10
CA VAL A 62 -5.85 0.59 10.02
C VAL A 62 -6.08 0.25 8.56
N PHE A 63 -5.86 -1.01 8.18
CA PHE A 63 -6.22 -1.52 6.86
C PHE A 63 -7.64 -2.06 6.90
N THR A 64 -8.48 -1.62 5.98
CA THR A 64 -9.91 -1.93 5.96
C THR A 64 -10.26 -2.85 4.77
N PRO A 65 -11.34 -3.65 4.87
CA PRO A 65 -11.73 -4.57 3.79
C PRO A 65 -12.03 -3.90 2.45
N ASP A 66 -12.41 -2.62 2.46
CA ASP A 66 -12.71 -1.82 1.26
C ASP A 66 -11.46 -1.21 0.60
N GLY A 67 -10.26 -1.70 0.94
CA GLY A 67 -9.02 -1.29 0.29
C GLY A 67 -8.50 0.07 0.74
N ARG A 68 -8.85 0.52 1.96
CA ARG A 68 -8.36 1.77 2.53
C ARG A 68 -7.38 1.54 3.68
N VAL A 69 -6.45 2.47 3.84
CA VAL A 69 -5.56 2.56 4.99
C VAL A 69 -5.73 3.91 5.64
N ILE A 70 -5.90 3.88 6.97
CA ILE A 70 -6.08 5.08 7.78
C ILE A 70 -4.90 5.18 8.74
N THR A 71 -4.14 6.26 8.66
CA THR A 71 -2.97 6.52 9.50
C THR A 71 -3.34 7.47 10.61
N TYR A 72 -2.98 7.11 11.83
CA TYR A 72 -3.21 7.91 13.03
C TYR A 72 -1.90 8.31 13.68
N LYS A 73 -1.86 9.53 14.22
CA LYS A 73 -0.82 10.02 15.13
C LYS A 73 -1.48 10.46 16.43
N ASN A 74 -1.04 9.91 17.57
CA ASN A 74 -1.65 10.19 18.88
C ASN A 74 -3.19 10.04 18.86
N ASN A 75 -3.66 8.96 18.22
CA ASN A 75 -5.08 8.65 18.02
C ASN A 75 -5.88 9.65 17.17
N ILE A 76 -5.23 10.65 16.57
CA ILE A 76 -5.86 11.57 15.61
C ILE A 76 -5.58 11.04 14.21
N GLU A 77 -6.64 10.89 13.40
CA GLU A 77 -6.50 10.57 11.99
C GLU A 77 -5.73 11.69 11.27
N ILE A 78 -4.65 11.33 10.59
CA ILE A 78 -3.84 12.27 9.81
C ILE A 78 -3.86 11.99 8.32
N ARG A 79 -4.30 10.78 7.93
CA ARG A 79 -4.46 10.42 6.53
C ARG A 79 -5.41 9.25 6.35
N ASN A 80 -6.08 9.23 5.22
CA ASN A 80 -6.93 8.15 4.74
C ASN A 80 -6.77 8.01 3.23
N SER A 81 -6.23 6.90 2.76
CA SER A 81 -5.95 6.66 1.33
C SER A 81 -6.26 5.23 0.93
N ALA A 82 -6.36 4.99 -0.38
CA ALA A 82 -6.35 3.62 -0.89
C ALA A 82 -5.00 2.94 -0.58
N TYR A 83 -5.03 1.61 -0.46
CA TYR A 83 -3.83 0.78 -0.53
C TYR A 83 -3.99 -0.29 -1.61
N GLN A 84 -2.88 -0.76 -2.13
CA GLN A 84 -2.81 -1.85 -3.11
C GLN A 84 -1.83 -2.91 -2.61
N MET A 85 -2.17 -4.18 -2.81
CA MET A 85 -1.27 -5.31 -2.59
C MET A 85 -1.04 -6.04 -3.90
N GLU A 86 0.21 -6.40 -4.16
CA GLU A 86 0.61 -7.10 -5.38
C GLU A 86 1.91 -7.89 -5.16
N LYS A 87 2.22 -8.78 -6.10
CA LYS A 87 3.57 -9.35 -6.22
C LYS A 87 4.42 -8.41 -7.07
N GLY A 88 5.67 -8.18 -6.67
CA GLY A 88 6.59 -7.37 -7.46
C GLY A 88 8.03 -7.49 -7.00
N SER A 89 8.95 -6.89 -7.77
CA SER A 89 10.39 -6.99 -7.50
C SER A 89 10.83 -6.11 -6.32
N SER A 90 11.67 -6.68 -5.48
CA SER A 90 12.41 -5.99 -4.43
C SER A 90 13.52 -5.12 -5.03
N PHE A 91 13.71 -3.93 -4.46
CA PHE A 91 14.79 -3.01 -4.82
C PHE A 91 16.18 -3.62 -4.53
N PHE A 92 16.29 -4.51 -3.55
CA PHE A 92 17.57 -4.98 -3.01
C PHE A 92 18.24 -6.05 -3.87
N ASP A 93 17.44 -6.99 -4.37
CA ASP A 93 17.89 -8.24 -4.98
C ASP A 93 17.06 -8.62 -6.21
N GLN A 94 16.09 -7.78 -6.60
CA GLN A 94 15.16 -8.01 -7.70
C GLN A 94 14.29 -9.26 -7.54
N SER A 95 14.29 -9.89 -6.36
CA SER A 95 13.45 -11.05 -6.08
C SER A 95 11.98 -10.65 -5.98
N GLU A 96 11.08 -11.56 -6.35
CA GLU A 96 9.64 -11.33 -6.24
C GLU A 96 9.21 -11.41 -4.77
N ASN A 97 8.51 -10.39 -4.29
CA ASN A 97 8.02 -10.27 -2.93
C ASN A 97 6.56 -9.83 -2.90
N ASP A 98 5.88 -10.06 -1.79
CA ASP A 98 4.59 -9.41 -1.50
C ASP A 98 4.84 -7.93 -1.21
N LEU A 99 4.16 -7.07 -1.94
CA LEU A 99 4.26 -5.62 -1.81
C LEU A 99 2.95 -5.04 -1.29
N ILE A 100 3.07 -3.94 -0.56
CA ILE A 100 1.96 -3.06 -0.24
C ILE A 100 2.31 -1.61 -0.57
N THR A 101 1.42 -0.95 -1.29
CA THR A 101 1.56 0.45 -1.68
C THR A 101 0.46 1.28 -1.06
N PHE A 102 0.86 2.33 -0.34
CA PHE A 102 -0.06 3.33 0.21
C PHE A 102 0.70 4.64 0.45
N GLU A 103 -0.03 5.77 0.47
CA GLU A 103 0.55 7.09 0.70
C GLU A 103 1.71 7.46 -0.25
N GLY A 104 1.68 6.94 -1.49
CA GLY A 104 2.72 7.15 -2.49
C GLY A 104 4.03 6.40 -2.20
N LYS A 105 4.01 5.41 -1.31
CA LYS A 105 5.18 4.59 -0.96
C LYS A 105 4.85 3.13 -1.16
N THR A 106 5.82 2.38 -1.67
CA THR A 106 5.75 0.93 -1.82
C THR A 106 6.66 0.28 -0.78
N TYR A 107 6.13 -0.76 -0.15
CA TYR A 107 6.81 -1.51 0.88
C TYR A 107 6.82 -3.00 0.53
N ILE A 108 7.89 -3.69 0.87
CA ILE A 108 7.95 -5.15 0.94
C ILE A 108 7.31 -5.59 2.26
N ILE A 109 6.42 -6.58 2.21
CA ILE A 109 5.87 -7.25 3.39
C ILE A 109 6.86 -8.34 3.80
N GLU A 110 7.72 -8.05 4.77
CA GLU A 110 8.73 -8.99 5.26
C GLU A 110 8.11 -10.07 6.18
N SER A 111 7.07 -9.71 6.93
CA SER A 111 6.35 -10.63 7.80
C SER A 111 4.92 -10.15 8.02
N LEU A 112 3.97 -11.07 7.91
CA LEU A 112 2.56 -10.84 8.20
C LEU A 112 1.96 -12.11 8.83
N ASP A 113 1.52 -11.98 10.08
CA ASP A 113 0.80 -13.02 10.81
C ASP A 113 -0.39 -12.43 11.59
N ASN A 114 -0.97 -13.19 12.51
CA ASN A 114 -2.14 -12.76 13.27
C ASN A 114 -1.86 -11.69 14.36
N GLN A 115 -0.60 -11.36 14.62
CA GLN A 115 -0.14 -10.45 15.67
C GLN A 115 0.91 -9.46 15.20
N ASN A 116 1.68 -9.78 14.16
CA ASN A 116 2.83 -9.02 13.70
C ASN A 116 2.69 -8.64 12.24
N LEU A 117 3.08 -7.40 11.94
CA LEU A 117 3.28 -6.91 10.59
C LEU A 117 4.62 -6.19 10.54
N THR A 118 5.50 -6.62 9.64
CA THR A 118 6.75 -5.95 9.35
C THR A 118 6.79 -5.59 7.88
N ILE A 119 6.97 -4.31 7.61
CA ILE A 119 7.10 -3.78 6.24
C ILE A 119 8.45 -3.07 6.10
N VAL A 120 9.06 -3.18 4.92
CA VAL A 120 10.35 -2.55 4.60
C VAL A 120 10.13 -1.64 3.40
N SER A 121 10.63 -0.40 3.45
CA SER A 121 10.53 0.52 2.31
C SER A 121 11.24 -0.09 1.11
N ASN A 122 10.53 -0.23 -0.03
CA ASN A 122 11.07 -0.84 -1.24
C ASN A 122 11.91 0.18 -2.03
N ASN A 123 12.96 0.70 -1.40
CA ASN A 123 13.85 1.72 -1.93
C ASN A 123 15.23 1.64 -1.23
N GLN A 124 16.15 2.52 -1.62
CA GLN A 124 17.51 2.55 -1.07
C GLN A 124 17.58 2.76 0.45
N ASP A 125 16.59 3.44 1.06
CA ASP A 125 16.59 3.70 2.50
C ASP A 125 16.33 2.45 3.34
N ALA A 126 15.66 1.45 2.75
CA ALA A 126 15.35 0.17 3.37
C ALA A 126 14.77 0.27 4.80
N THR A 127 14.02 1.34 5.10
CA THR A 127 13.50 1.54 6.45
C THR A 127 12.49 0.44 6.78
N ARG A 128 12.79 -0.35 7.81
CA ARG A 128 11.91 -1.39 8.36
C ARG A 128 10.99 -0.79 9.41
N THR A 129 9.69 -1.02 9.29
CA THR A 129 8.67 -0.58 10.24
C THR A 129 7.93 -1.79 10.79
N ILE A 130 7.90 -1.90 12.11
CA ILE A 130 7.36 -3.06 12.83
C ILE A 130 6.11 -2.63 13.58
N PHE A 131 5.04 -3.39 13.38
CA PHE A 131 3.74 -3.21 14.00
C PHE A 131 3.31 -4.46 14.77
N LYS A 132 2.41 -4.24 15.73
CA LYS A 132 1.68 -5.29 16.45
C LYS A 132 0.20 -5.00 16.52
N ARG A 133 -0.62 -6.02 16.65
CA ARG A 133 -2.04 -5.89 16.99
C ARG A 133 -2.24 -5.62 18.48
#